data_AF-A0A9X4RX77-F1
#
_entry.id   AF-A0A9X4RX77-F1
#
_cell.length_a   1.000
_cell.length_b   1.000
_cell.length_c   1.000
_cell.angle_alpha   90.00
_cell.angle_beta   90.00
_cell.angle_gamma   90.00
#
_symmetry.space_group_name_H-M   'P 1'
#
loop_
_entity.id
_entity.type
_entity.pdbx_description
1 polymer ?
#
loop_
_entity_poly.entity_id
_entity_poly.type
_entity_poly.pdbx_seq_one_letter_code
_entity_poly.pdbx_strand_id
1 'polypeptide(L)'
;MILKKFFLVLITILVSNSIFAQEFDFSKYALALSKITTYADNLGYMEAVDINNIKEEEDILWNEGNSGYIYTESISSIDLFAYKILDKKENKLIVHVFQDPKGTTVNSYIFELLIYNDHLILDNIIEGGDRCQSSVVMDEIEIKDKVLSYSSYITPYKLMSWFGQEDLDYKFADCMYCCIGFANYTYSFETNKKEFENILIIEEYLDDDSIIKKTYDKFVKSRDLKLSLRLDSNELKEFINYTKKKL
;
A
#
# COMPACT_ATOMS: atom_id res chain seq x y z
N MET A 1 4.60 30.19 50.57
CA MET A 1 4.51 28.73 50.31
C MET A 1 3.75 28.36 49.03
N ILE A 2 2.86 29.21 48.51
CA ILE A 2 2.05 28.93 47.30
C ILE A 2 2.87 29.04 45.99
N LEU A 3 3.84 29.96 45.91
CA LEU A 3 4.68 30.13 44.71
C LEU A 3 5.54 28.89 44.36
N LYS A 4 6.04 28.16 45.36
CA LYS A 4 6.86 26.95 45.13
C LYS A 4 6.05 25.79 44.53
N LYS A 5 4.75 25.70 44.83
CA LYS A 5 3.87 24.65 44.30
C LYS A 5 3.52 24.90 42.82
N PHE A 6 3.31 26.16 42.43
CA PHE A 6 3.03 26.52 41.03
C PHE A 6 4.25 26.32 40.11
N PHE A 7 5.45 26.60 40.61
CA PHE A 7 6.68 26.40 39.83
C PHE A 7 6.96 24.91 39.57
N LEU A 8 6.65 24.04 40.53
CA LEU A 8 6.84 22.59 40.38
C LEU A 8 5.89 21.99 39.32
N VAL A 9 4.64 22.48 39.27
CA VAL A 9 3.64 22.03 38.29
C VAL A 9 3.98 22.49 36.87
N LEU A 10 4.51 23.71 36.71
CA LEU A 10 4.96 24.20 35.41
C LEU A 10 6.18 23.42 34.88
N ILE A 11 7.11 23.05 35.76
CA ILE A 11 8.27 22.22 35.37
C ILE A 11 7.82 20.81 34.97
N THR A 12 6.88 20.17 35.67
CA THR A 12 6.39 18.85 35.25
C THR A 12 5.60 18.88 33.95
N ILE A 13 4.84 19.95 33.67
CA ILE A 13 4.14 20.12 32.38
C ILE A 13 5.13 20.40 31.22
N LEU A 14 6.21 21.15 31.48
CA LEU A 14 7.26 21.38 30.48
C LEU A 14 8.13 20.14 30.24
N VAL A 15 8.41 19.35 31.29
CA VAL A 15 9.23 18.13 31.17
C VAL A 15 8.45 16.98 30.53
N SER A 16 7.14 16.88 30.76
CA SER A 16 6.29 15.85 30.11
C SER A 16 6.07 16.11 28.61
N ASN A 17 6.06 17.38 28.17
CA ASN A 17 6.06 17.69 26.74
C ASN A 17 7.44 17.51 26.08
N SER A 18 8.54 17.50 26.84
CA SER A 18 9.89 17.25 26.31
C SER A 18 10.30 15.77 26.27
N ILE A 19 9.57 14.86 26.93
CA ILE A 19 9.87 13.42 26.88
C ILE A 19 9.49 12.80 25.52
N PHE A 20 8.64 13.47 24.72
CA PHE A 20 8.25 13.00 23.38
C PHE A 20 9.05 13.62 22.23
N ALA A 21 10.19 14.24 22.53
CA ALA A 21 11.22 14.55 21.55
C ALA A 21 12.35 13.51 21.62
N GLN A 22 12.01 12.21 21.61
CA GLN A 22 12.98 11.21 21.20
C GLN A 22 13.24 11.49 19.71
N GLU A 23 14.47 11.88 19.37
CA GLU A 23 14.94 11.82 17.99
C GLU A 23 14.59 10.43 17.45
N PHE A 24 13.62 10.38 16.53
CA PHE A 24 13.16 9.15 15.91
C PHE A 24 14.36 8.55 15.18
N ASP A 25 15.00 7.51 15.76
CA ASP A 25 16.00 6.73 15.05
C ASP A 25 15.30 5.92 13.95
N PHE A 26 15.19 6.56 12.80
CA PHE A 26 14.35 6.08 11.73
C PHE A 26 14.86 4.77 11.12
N SER A 27 16.15 4.49 11.30
CA SER A 27 16.80 3.27 10.79
C SER A 27 16.21 2.01 11.42
N LYS A 28 15.96 2.02 12.73
CA LYS A 28 15.35 0.89 13.47
C LYS A 28 13.90 0.68 13.07
N TYR A 29 13.15 1.76 12.90
CA TYR A 29 11.76 1.71 12.45
C TYR A 29 11.63 1.21 11.02
N ALA A 30 12.55 1.61 10.13
CA ALA A 30 12.57 1.14 8.76
C ALA A 30 12.87 -0.36 8.68
N LEU A 31 13.78 -0.87 9.52
CA LEU A 31 14.03 -2.31 9.65
C LEU A 31 12.88 -3.05 10.35
N ALA A 32 12.16 -2.40 11.27
CA ALA A 32 10.92 -2.95 11.85
C ALA A 32 9.85 -3.11 10.76
N LEU A 33 9.69 -2.08 9.95
CA LEU A 33 8.74 -2.03 8.86
C LEU A 33 9.03 -3.10 7.80
N SER A 34 10.30 -3.30 7.44
CA SER A 34 10.67 -4.37 6.50
C SER A 34 10.33 -5.76 7.04
N LYS A 35 10.35 -5.95 8.37
CA LYS A 35 9.95 -7.22 9.01
C LYS A 35 8.44 -7.43 9.05
N ILE A 36 7.65 -6.35 9.13
CA ILE A 36 6.18 -6.43 8.97
C ILE A 36 5.83 -6.97 7.58
N THR A 37 6.67 -6.70 6.56
CA THR A 37 6.37 -6.97 5.15
C THR A 37 7.02 -8.22 4.54
N THR A 38 7.95 -8.89 5.23
CA THR A 38 8.68 -10.03 4.64
C THR A 38 7.78 -11.26 4.43
N TYR A 39 7.52 -11.60 3.17
CA TYR A 39 7.02 -12.90 2.74
C TYR A 39 8.06 -13.64 1.90
N ALA A 40 8.55 -14.75 2.44
CA ALA A 40 9.08 -15.92 1.75
C ALA A 40 9.31 -17.00 2.83
N ASP A 41 8.40 -17.97 2.94
CA ASP A 41 8.55 -19.21 3.73
C ASP A 41 8.54 -19.15 5.28
N ASN A 42 8.06 -18.09 5.94
CA ASN A 42 7.90 -18.09 7.40
C ASN A 42 6.48 -17.74 7.89
N LEU A 43 6.11 -18.33 9.02
CA LEU A 43 4.78 -18.34 9.62
C LEU A 43 4.31 -16.93 10.04
N GLY A 44 3.62 -16.23 9.13
CA GLY A 44 2.67 -15.15 9.43
C GLY A 44 3.22 -13.73 9.32
N TYR A 45 2.39 -12.83 8.77
CA TYR A 45 2.50 -11.37 8.96
C TYR A 45 2.87 -11.06 10.41
N MET A 46 3.93 -10.28 10.64
CA MET A 46 4.20 -9.75 11.98
C MET A 46 3.28 -8.55 12.20
N GLU A 47 2.16 -8.76 12.89
CA GLU A 47 1.24 -7.69 13.26
C GLU A 47 1.87 -6.66 14.21
N ALA A 48 2.93 -7.05 14.94
CA ALA A 48 3.69 -6.17 15.80
C ALA A 48 5.18 -6.54 15.81
N VAL A 49 6.04 -5.53 15.79
CA VAL A 49 7.50 -5.68 15.91
C VAL A 49 7.99 -4.83 17.07
N ASP A 50 8.66 -5.48 18.02
CA ASP A 50 9.39 -4.81 19.11
C ASP A 50 10.69 -4.21 18.55
N ILE A 51 10.74 -2.89 18.51
CA ILE A 51 11.81 -2.09 17.93
C ILE A 51 13.11 -2.25 18.73
N ASN A 52 13.02 -2.45 20.04
CA ASN A 52 14.21 -2.62 20.90
C ASN A 52 14.86 -3.99 20.72
N ASN A 53 14.11 -4.98 20.25
CA ASN A 53 14.61 -6.33 19.97
C ASN A 53 15.10 -6.49 18.52
N ILE A 54 15.07 -5.43 17.72
CA ILE A 54 15.70 -5.42 16.41
C ILE A 54 17.20 -5.37 16.62
N LYS A 55 17.86 -6.51 16.41
CA LYS A 55 19.30 -6.52 16.17
C LYS A 55 19.52 -5.72 14.90
N GLU A 56 20.21 -4.58 15.03
CA GLU A 56 20.77 -3.88 13.88
C GLU A 56 21.60 -4.91 13.11
N GLU A 57 21.23 -5.17 11.86
CA GLU A 57 22.17 -5.78 10.93
C GLU A 57 23.25 -4.70 10.75
N GLU A 58 24.48 -5.01 11.17
CA GLU A 58 25.61 -4.11 10.97
C GLU A 58 25.66 -3.72 9.47
N ASP A 59 25.78 -2.42 9.18
CA ASP A 59 25.98 -1.85 7.84
C ASP A 59 24.76 -1.71 6.87
N ILE A 60 23.53 -1.52 7.35
CA ILE A 60 22.44 -1.09 6.44
C ILE A 60 22.66 0.36 5.96
N LEU A 61 22.86 0.52 4.65
CA LEU A 61 22.98 1.83 4.00
C LEU A 61 21.60 2.30 3.54
N TRP A 62 21.07 3.32 4.20
CA TRP A 62 19.83 4.00 3.82
C TRP A 62 20.13 5.16 2.87
N ASN A 63 19.43 5.19 1.75
CA ASN A 63 19.54 6.22 0.73
C ASN A 63 18.21 6.98 0.61
N GLU A 64 18.28 8.28 0.30
CA GLU A 64 17.12 9.11 0.00
C GLU A 64 16.98 9.28 -1.52
N GLY A 65 15.81 8.92 -2.05
CA GLY A 65 15.45 9.10 -3.45
C GLY A 65 14.75 10.43 -3.72
N ASN A 66 14.73 10.84 -4.99
CA ASN A 66 14.20 12.16 -5.40
C ASN A 66 12.68 12.36 -5.18
N SER A 67 11.92 11.29 -4.96
CA SER A 67 10.47 11.30 -4.75
C SER A 67 10.06 11.27 -3.26
N GLY A 68 11.03 11.45 -2.35
CA GLY A 68 10.83 11.38 -0.90
C GLY A 68 10.78 9.96 -0.33
N TYR A 69 11.18 8.97 -1.14
CA TYR A 69 11.35 7.60 -0.70
C TYR A 69 12.71 7.41 -0.03
N ILE A 70 12.74 6.60 1.02
CA ILE A 70 13.97 6.11 1.60
C ILE A 70 14.08 4.63 1.28
N TYR A 71 15.27 4.19 0.86
CA TYR A 71 15.47 2.84 0.38
C TYR A 71 16.82 2.26 0.76
N THR A 72 16.91 0.94 0.69
CA THR A 72 18.14 0.17 0.90
C THR A 72 18.14 -1.11 0.06
N GLU A 73 19.33 -1.53 -0.35
CA GLU A 73 19.61 -2.82 -1.00
C GLU A 73 20.49 -3.71 -0.09
N SER A 74 20.72 -3.27 1.16
CA SER A 74 21.69 -3.89 2.08
C SER A 74 21.08 -4.99 2.96
N ILE A 75 19.76 -5.21 2.89
CA ILE A 75 19.09 -6.23 3.71
C ILE A 75 19.30 -7.62 3.11
N SER A 76 19.80 -8.56 3.91
CA SER A 76 20.27 -9.86 3.40
C SER A 76 19.22 -10.64 2.59
N SER A 77 17.94 -10.59 2.97
CA SER A 77 16.81 -11.30 2.35
C SER A 77 16.00 -10.48 1.32
N ILE A 78 16.35 -9.21 1.10
CA ILE A 78 15.57 -8.29 0.27
C ILE A 78 16.52 -7.63 -0.75
N ASP A 79 16.21 -7.72 -2.03
CA ASP A 79 17.00 -7.05 -3.08
C ASP A 79 16.80 -5.53 -3.04
N LEU A 80 15.55 -5.08 -2.85
CA LEU A 80 15.23 -3.66 -2.65
C LEU A 80 14.11 -3.49 -1.64
N PHE A 81 14.36 -2.72 -0.58
CA PHE A 81 13.32 -2.24 0.33
C PHE A 81 13.24 -0.72 0.22
N ALA A 82 12.03 -0.19 0.03
CA ALA A 82 11.78 1.24 0.00
C ALA A 82 10.50 1.57 0.75
N TYR A 83 10.45 2.75 1.36
CA TYR A 83 9.24 3.24 1.99
C TYR A 83 9.16 4.76 1.92
N LYS A 84 7.95 5.28 2.09
CA LYS A 84 7.66 6.71 2.19
C LYS A 84 6.56 6.95 3.21
N ILE A 85 6.81 7.82 4.20
CA ILE A 85 5.76 8.28 5.11
C ILE A 85 4.82 9.20 4.31
N LEU A 86 3.55 8.81 4.26
CA LEU A 86 2.49 9.54 3.57
C LEU A 86 1.76 10.50 4.53
N ASP A 87 1.50 10.07 5.76
CA ASP A 87 0.94 10.92 6.82
C ASP A 87 1.48 10.51 8.19
N LYS A 88 1.53 11.47 9.11
CA LYS A 88 1.92 11.24 10.51
C LYS A 88 1.01 12.05 11.44
N LYS A 89 0.40 11.38 12.41
CA LYS A 89 -0.42 11.97 13.47
C LYS A 89 -0.10 11.32 14.80
N GLU A 90 0.49 12.06 15.73
CA GLU A 90 0.86 11.57 17.07
C GLU A 90 1.56 10.20 17.04
N ASN A 91 0.82 9.12 17.31
CA ASN A 91 1.27 7.74 17.38
C ASN A 91 0.90 6.90 16.14
N LYS A 92 0.37 7.50 15.08
CA LYS A 92 -0.09 6.84 13.87
C LYS A 92 0.70 7.29 12.65
N LEU A 93 1.13 6.33 11.85
CA LEU A 93 1.81 6.54 10.57
C LEU A 93 1.00 5.91 9.46
N ILE A 94 0.89 6.62 8.33
CA ILE A 94 0.48 6.02 7.08
C ILE A 94 1.72 5.96 6.19
N VAL A 95 2.09 4.76 5.76
CA VAL A 95 3.38 4.51 5.09
C VAL A 95 3.13 3.68 3.85
N HIS A 96 3.68 4.14 2.72
CA HIS A 96 3.83 3.28 1.55
C HIS A 96 5.12 2.47 1.67
N VAL A 97 5.04 1.20 1.35
CA VAL A 97 6.15 0.26 1.37
C VAL A 97 6.23 -0.45 0.02
N PHE A 98 7.45 -0.58 -0.48
CA PHE A 98 7.80 -1.39 -1.63
C PHE A 98 8.89 -2.38 -1.21
N GLN A 99 8.71 -3.64 -1.57
CA GLN A 99 9.67 -4.69 -1.26
C GLN A 99 9.84 -5.60 -2.46
N ASP A 100 11.09 -5.71 -2.94
CA ASP A 100 11.54 -6.72 -3.89
C ASP A 100 12.37 -7.77 -3.13
N PRO A 101 11.76 -8.88 -2.68
CA PRO A 101 12.43 -9.92 -1.92
C PRO A 101 13.27 -10.85 -2.82
N LYS A 102 14.39 -11.36 -2.28
CA LYS A 102 15.23 -12.34 -3.01
C LYS A 102 14.46 -13.62 -3.26
N GLY A 103 14.21 -13.93 -4.54
CA GLY A 103 13.63 -15.19 -4.97
C GLY A 103 12.11 -15.33 -4.79
N THR A 104 11.40 -14.27 -4.43
CA THR A 104 9.92 -14.27 -4.36
C THR A 104 9.32 -13.05 -5.09
N THR A 105 8.01 -12.83 -4.97
CA THR A 105 7.30 -11.80 -5.72
C THR A 105 7.47 -10.43 -5.07
N VAL A 106 7.67 -9.39 -5.90
CA VAL A 106 7.62 -7.99 -5.49
C VAL A 106 6.28 -7.67 -4.84
N ASN A 107 6.30 -6.93 -3.74
CA ASN A 107 5.10 -6.48 -3.06
C ASN A 107 5.08 -4.96 -2.88
N SER A 108 3.89 -4.38 -2.87
CA SER A 108 3.73 -2.98 -2.54
C SER A 108 2.42 -2.71 -1.80
N TYR A 109 2.53 -1.97 -0.69
CA TYR A 109 1.45 -1.75 0.26
C TYR A 109 1.40 -0.30 0.76
N ILE A 110 0.20 0.13 1.14
CA ILE A 110 -0.03 1.29 1.99
C ILE A 110 -0.54 0.77 3.33
N PHE A 111 0.27 0.92 4.37
CA PHE A 111 -0.08 0.54 5.73
C PHE A 111 -0.47 1.72 6.57
N GLU A 112 -1.32 1.40 7.53
CA GLU A 112 -1.61 2.19 8.70
C GLU A 112 -0.94 1.52 9.88
N LEU A 113 -0.03 2.24 10.53
CA LEU A 113 0.82 1.71 11.59
C LEU A 113 0.60 2.52 12.87
N LEU A 114 0.57 1.84 14.00
CA LEU A 114 0.54 2.43 15.33
C LEU A 114 1.91 2.25 16.00
N ILE A 115 2.42 3.33 16.56
CA ILE A 115 3.62 3.34 17.41
C ILE A 115 3.13 3.39 18.85
N TYR A 116 3.32 2.31 19.58
CA TYR A 116 2.92 2.25 20.97
C TYR A 116 4.04 1.66 21.82
N ASN A 117 4.52 2.46 22.78
CA ASN A 117 5.75 2.18 23.52
C ASN A 117 6.90 1.89 22.54
N ASP A 118 7.52 0.72 22.66
CA ASP A 118 8.63 0.29 21.83
C ASP A 118 8.20 -0.61 20.66
N HIS A 119 6.92 -0.56 20.26
CA HIS A 119 6.39 -1.42 19.20
C HIS A 119 5.90 -0.61 18.00
N LEU A 120 6.20 -1.13 16.81
CA LEU A 120 5.51 -0.77 15.57
C LEU A 120 4.46 -1.85 15.29
N ILE A 121 3.19 -1.45 15.25
CA ILE A 121 2.03 -2.33 15.12
C ILE A 121 1.34 -2.04 13.79
N LEU A 122 1.06 -3.07 13.01
CA LEU A 122 0.19 -2.98 11.84
C LEU A 122 -1.26 -2.86 12.29
N ASP A 123 -1.85 -1.67 12.13
CA ASP A 123 -3.23 -1.41 12.52
C ASP A 123 -4.20 -1.79 11.40
N ASN A 124 -3.85 -1.41 10.16
CA ASN A 124 -4.69 -1.66 8.99
C ASN A 124 -3.87 -1.69 7.68
N ILE A 125 -4.35 -2.45 6.70
CA ILE A 125 -3.85 -2.42 5.32
C ILE A 125 -4.84 -1.59 4.49
N ILE A 126 -4.43 -0.39 4.08
CA ILE A 126 -5.29 0.50 3.27
C ILE A 126 -5.44 -0.06 1.86
N GLU A 127 -4.32 -0.48 1.27
CA GLU A 127 -4.24 -1.23 0.03
C GLU A 127 -2.90 -1.98 -0.03
N GLY A 128 -2.86 -3.08 -0.76
CA GLY A 128 -1.61 -3.65 -1.23
C GLY A 128 -1.68 -5.13 -1.50
N GLY A 129 -0.61 -5.63 -2.09
CA GLY A 129 -0.47 -7.04 -2.43
C GLY A 129 0.81 -7.30 -3.21
N ASP A 130 0.83 -8.42 -3.90
CA ASP A 130 1.93 -8.80 -4.78
C ASP A 130 1.82 -8.11 -6.16
N ARG A 131 2.90 -8.15 -6.94
CA ARG A 131 2.98 -7.50 -8.26
C ARG A 131 1.84 -7.87 -9.21
N CYS A 132 1.22 -9.03 -9.04
CA CYS A 132 0.16 -9.54 -9.88
C CYS A 132 -1.22 -9.11 -9.37
N GLN A 133 -1.38 -8.90 -8.07
CA GLN A 133 -2.66 -8.60 -7.43
C GLN A 133 -2.53 -7.52 -6.37
N SER A 134 -3.20 -6.38 -6.62
CA SER A 134 -3.38 -5.28 -5.66
C SER A 134 -2.11 -4.55 -5.23
N SER A 135 -0.93 -4.86 -5.78
CA SER A 135 0.26 -4.04 -5.57
C SER A 135 0.01 -2.57 -5.96
N VAL A 136 0.42 -1.66 -5.09
CA VAL A 136 0.29 -0.22 -5.27
C VAL A 136 1.36 0.29 -6.24
N VAL A 137 0.95 1.11 -7.22
CA VAL A 137 1.86 1.72 -8.21
C VAL A 137 2.57 2.91 -7.57
N MET A 138 3.86 2.74 -7.27
CA MET A 138 4.66 3.72 -6.53
C MET A 138 4.65 5.13 -7.15
N ASP A 139 4.74 5.22 -8.48
CA ASP A 139 4.83 6.49 -9.20
C ASP A 139 3.48 7.22 -9.35
N GLU A 140 2.38 6.59 -8.97
CA GLU A 140 1.02 7.16 -9.03
C GLU A 140 0.50 7.60 -7.66
N ILE A 141 1.38 7.63 -6.64
CA ILE A 141 1.05 8.08 -5.29
C ILE A 141 1.15 9.61 -5.20
N GLU A 142 0.00 10.25 -5.00
CA GLU A 142 -0.10 11.69 -4.81
C GLU A 142 -0.84 12.04 -3.51
N ILE A 143 -0.39 13.09 -2.82
CA ILE A 143 -1.04 13.58 -1.61
C ILE A 143 -1.37 15.05 -1.78
N LYS A 144 -2.65 15.38 -1.61
CA LYS A 144 -3.14 16.75 -1.65
C LYS A 144 -4.23 16.92 -0.60
N ASP A 145 -4.13 17.98 0.20
CA ASP A 145 -5.16 18.36 1.19
C ASP A 145 -5.61 17.18 2.09
N LYS A 146 -4.66 16.40 2.60
CA LYS A 146 -4.89 15.19 3.44
C LYS A 146 -5.68 14.07 2.74
N VAL A 147 -5.73 14.08 1.41
CA VAL A 147 -6.25 12.99 0.58
C VAL A 147 -5.09 12.36 -0.18
N LEU A 148 -4.97 11.04 -0.03
CA LEU A 148 -4.07 10.19 -0.79
C LEU A 148 -4.79 9.71 -2.05
N SER A 149 -4.21 9.96 -3.22
CA SER A 149 -4.62 9.38 -4.49
C SER A 149 -3.58 8.34 -4.91
N TYR A 150 -4.03 7.18 -5.34
CA TYR A 150 -3.13 6.08 -5.70
C TYR A 150 -3.82 5.08 -6.63
N SER A 151 -3.00 4.26 -7.28
CA SER A 151 -3.43 3.16 -8.11
C SER A 151 -2.96 1.82 -7.59
N SER A 152 -3.75 0.78 -7.81
CA SER A 152 -3.35 -0.61 -7.57
C SER A 152 -3.55 -1.45 -8.83
N TYR A 153 -2.65 -2.40 -9.06
CA TYR A 153 -2.81 -3.37 -10.14
C TYR A 153 -4.06 -4.24 -9.95
N ILE A 154 -4.69 -4.62 -11.07
CA ILE A 154 -5.84 -5.53 -11.07
C ILE A 154 -5.62 -6.74 -11.99
N THR A 155 -6.10 -7.90 -11.55
CA THR A 155 -6.17 -9.12 -12.36
C THR A 155 -7.49 -9.19 -13.14
N PRO A 156 -7.56 -10.03 -14.19
CA PRO A 156 -8.81 -10.40 -14.86
C PRO A 156 -9.90 -10.84 -13.88
N TYR A 157 -9.52 -11.65 -12.89
CA TYR A 157 -10.46 -12.16 -11.91
C TYR A 157 -11.01 -11.02 -11.04
N LYS A 158 -10.13 -10.17 -10.49
CA LYS A 158 -10.54 -9.03 -9.65
C LYS A 158 -11.48 -8.09 -10.40
N LEU A 159 -11.21 -7.83 -11.68
CA LEU A 159 -12.10 -7.06 -12.55
C LEU A 159 -13.50 -7.69 -12.60
N MET A 160 -13.58 -9.01 -12.81
CA MET A 160 -14.84 -9.73 -12.99
C MET A 160 -15.64 -9.97 -11.69
N SER A 161 -14.95 -9.94 -10.55
CA SER A 161 -15.51 -10.13 -9.21
C SER A 161 -15.72 -8.81 -8.45
N TRP A 162 -15.51 -7.65 -9.07
CA TRP A 162 -15.51 -6.33 -8.41
C TRP A 162 -16.71 -6.04 -7.50
N PHE A 163 -17.92 -6.45 -7.92
CA PHE A 163 -19.17 -6.29 -7.16
C PHE A 163 -19.71 -7.64 -6.61
N GLY A 164 -18.89 -8.68 -6.61
CA GLY A 164 -19.20 -10.00 -6.08
C GLY A 164 -18.93 -10.12 -4.58
N GLN A 165 -19.09 -11.33 -4.03
CA GLN A 165 -18.64 -11.62 -2.65
C GLN A 165 -17.11 -11.49 -2.54
N GLU A 166 -16.64 -11.26 -1.31
CA GLU A 166 -15.23 -11.17 -0.98
C GLU A 166 -14.44 -12.36 -1.51
N ASP A 167 -13.25 -12.04 -2.01
CA ASP A 167 -12.32 -12.98 -2.61
C ASP A 167 -11.65 -13.81 -1.51
N LEU A 168 -12.31 -14.88 -1.07
CA LEU A 168 -11.76 -15.80 -0.08
C LEU A 168 -10.83 -16.86 -0.69
N ASP A 169 -10.82 -17.00 -2.01
CA ASP A 169 -10.07 -18.01 -2.74
C ASP A 169 -9.03 -17.36 -3.65
N TYR A 170 -7.84 -17.08 -3.10
CA TYR A 170 -6.62 -16.90 -3.91
C TYR A 170 -6.40 -18.16 -4.75
N LYS A 171 -6.88 -18.18 -5.99
CA LYS A 171 -6.60 -19.29 -6.91
C LYS A 171 -5.25 -19.02 -7.56
N PHE A 172 -4.34 -19.97 -7.44
CA PHE A 172 -3.01 -19.92 -8.08
C PHE A 172 -3.07 -19.62 -9.59
N ALA A 173 -4.18 -19.94 -10.25
CA ALA A 173 -4.43 -19.58 -11.65
C ALA A 173 -4.49 -18.05 -11.87
N ASP A 174 -4.94 -17.26 -10.89
CA ASP A 174 -4.96 -15.80 -10.96
C ASP A 174 -3.54 -15.21 -10.88
N CYS A 175 -2.59 -15.92 -10.27
CA CYS A 175 -1.16 -15.55 -10.30
C CYS A 175 -0.51 -15.80 -11.67
N MET A 176 -1.12 -16.60 -12.55
CA MET A 176 -0.59 -16.85 -13.90
C MET A 176 -0.98 -15.78 -14.92
N TYR A 177 -2.04 -15.01 -14.65
CA TYR A 177 -2.47 -13.92 -15.54
C TYR A 177 -1.94 -12.59 -15.01
N CYS A 178 -0.95 -12.04 -15.71
CA CYS A 178 -0.40 -10.72 -15.42
C CYS A 178 -1.50 -9.65 -15.35
N CYS A 179 -1.25 -8.59 -14.57
CA CYS A 179 -2.15 -7.45 -14.38
C CYS A 179 -2.66 -6.91 -15.71
N ILE A 180 -3.97 -6.63 -15.79
CA ILE A 180 -4.61 -6.11 -17.01
C ILE A 180 -4.87 -4.61 -16.97
N GLY A 181 -4.42 -3.94 -15.91
CA GLY A 181 -4.64 -2.53 -15.71
C GLY A 181 -4.57 -2.13 -14.23
N PHE A 182 -5.24 -1.02 -13.93
CA PHE A 182 -5.17 -0.36 -12.64
C PHE A 182 -6.56 0.01 -12.10
N ALA A 183 -6.73 -0.04 -10.79
CA ALA A 183 -7.82 0.61 -10.09
C ALA A 183 -7.31 1.82 -9.34
N ASN A 184 -7.98 2.95 -9.55
CA ASN A 184 -7.67 4.23 -8.93
C ASN A 184 -8.57 4.46 -7.72
N TYR A 185 -7.96 4.94 -6.64
CA TYR A 185 -8.63 5.22 -5.38
C TYR A 185 -8.21 6.55 -4.80
N THR A 186 -9.08 7.08 -3.96
CA THR A 186 -8.73 8.08 -2.97
C THR A 186 -8.87 7.53 -1.55
N TYR A 187 -8.05 8.01 -0.64
CA TYR A 187 -8.15 7.73 0.78
C TYR A 187 -8.01 9.03 1.58
N SER A 188 -9.03 9.37 2.37
CA SER A 188 -8.96 10.53 3.27
C SER A 188 -8.30 10.14 4.59
N PHE A 189 -7.20 10.82 4.94
CA PHE A 189 -6.54 10.66 6.24
C PHE A 189 -7.36 11.19 7.42
N GLU A 190 -8.41 11.96 7.17
CA GLU A 190 -9.29 12.51 8.21
C GLU A 190 -10.44 11.58 8.53
N THR A 191 -11.08 11.00 7.51
CA THR A 191 -12.24 10.12 7.69
C THR A 191 -11.89 8.64 7.64
N ASN A 192 -10.63 8.29 7.37
CA ASN A 192 -10.15 6.92 7.11
C ASN A 192 -11.01 6.17 6.09
N LYS A 193 -11.47 6.88 5.05
CA LYS A 193 -12.40 6.33 4.05
C LYS A 193 -11.68 6.14 2.74
N LYS A 194 -11.68 4.90 2.24
CA LYS A 194 -11.27 4.54 0.87
C LYS A 194 -12.46 4.71 -0.07
N GLU A 195 -12.25 5.39 -1.19
CA GLU A 195 -13.25 5.56 -2.25
C GLU A 195 -12.66 5.10 -3.58
N PHE A 196 -13.40 4.24 -4.27
CA PHE A 196 -13.09 3.82 -5.62
C PHE A 196 -13.45 4.92 -6.60
N GLU A 197 -12.53 5.27 -7.50
CA GLU A 197 -12.78 6.26 -8.54
C GLU A 197 -13.11 5.59 -9.88
N ASN A 198 -12.18 4.76 -10.37
CA ASN A 198 -12.29 4.17 -11.70
C ASN A 198 -11.28 3.02 -11.90
N ILE A 199 -11.56 2.17 -12.88
CA ILE A 199 -10.60 1.19 -13.41
C ILE A 199 -10.11 1.67 -14.77
N LEU A 200 -8.80 1.56 -15.01
CA LEU A 200 -8.18 1.65 -16.32
C LEU A 200 -7.80 0.25 -16.81
N ILE A 201 -8.40 -0.20 -17.91
CA ILE A 201 -8.01 -1.45 -18.58
C ILE A 201 -7.04 -1.11 -19.72
N ILE A 202 -5.92 -1.83 -19.78
CA ILE A 202 -4.83 -1.64 -20.75
C ILE A 202 -4.91 -2.73 -21.81
N GLU A 203 -5.06 -2.34 -23.08
CA GLU A 203 -5.28 -3.28 -24.18
C GLU A 203 -4.12 -4.26 -24.34
N GLU A 204 -2.90 -3.79 -24.22
CA GLU A 204 -1.67 -4.54 -24.44
C GLU A 204 -1.49 -5.70 -23.44
N TYR A 205 -2.23 -5.69 -22.34
CA TYR A 205 -2.18 -6.73 -21.31
C TYR A 205 -3.31 -7.74 -21.41
N LEU A 206 -4.24 -7.55 -22.34
CA LEU A 206 -5.35 -8.47 -22.56
C LEU A 206 -4.93 -9.60 -23.51
N ASP A 207 -5.26 -10.83 -23.12
CA ASP A 207 -5.18 -11.98 -24.01
C ASP A 207 -6.21 -11.81 -25.16
N ASP A 208 -5.72 -11.82 -26.41
CA ASP A 208 -6.50 -11.59 -27.63
C ASP A 208 -7.71 -12.54 -27.76
N ASP A 209 -7.59 -13.78 -27.25
CA ASP A 209 -8.65 -14.77 -27.32
C ASP A 209 -9.66 -14.67 -26.17
N SER A 210 -9.34 -13.89 -25.14
CA SER A 210 -10.13 -13.77 -23.91
C SER A 210 -11.49 -13.09 -24.14
N ILE A 211 -12.46 -13.47 -23.30
CA ILE A 211 -13.78 -12.82 -23.31
C ILE A 211 -13.74 -11.37 -22.81
N ILE A 212 -12.71 -11.04 -22.02
CA ILE A 212 -12.45 -9.68 -21.55
C ILE A 212 -12.00 -8.80 -22.71
N LYS A 213 -11.05 -9.23 -23.56
CA LYS A 213 -10.65 -8.51 -24.78
C LYS A 213 -11.83 -8.27 -25.71
N LYS A 214 -12.64 -9.30 -25.98
CA LYS A 214 -13.84 -9.18 -26.83
C LYS A 214 -14.87 -8.18 -26.27
N THR A 215 -14.91 -8.00 -24.95
CA THR A 215 -15.78 -7.00 -24.32
C THR A 215 -15.16 -5.61 -24.37
N TYR A 216 -13.87 -5.50 -24.08
CA TYR A 216 -13.06 -4.29 -24.23
C TYR A 216 -13.21 -3.69 -25.63
N ASP A 217 -12.95 -4.47 -26.69
CA ASP A 217 -13.00 -4.00 -28.08
C ASP A 217 -14.36 -3.42 -28.45
N LYS A 218 -15.44 -4.02 -27.92
CA LYS A 218 -16.79 -3.53 -28.16
C LYS A 218 -17.02 -2.19 -27.48
N PHE A 219 -16.61 -2.05 -26.23
CA PHE A 219 -16.74 -0.81 -25.48
C PHE A 219 -15.94 0.31 -26.15
N VAL A 220 -14.68 0.05 -26.48
CA VAL A 220 -13.78 0.98 -27.18
C VAL A 220 -14.37 1.41 -28.53
N LYS A 221 -14.79 0.45 -29.37
CA LYS A 221 -15.42 0.74 -30.66
C LYS A 221 -16.71 1.55 -30.54
N SER A 222 -17.52 1.28 -29.51
CA SER A 222 -18.78 2.02 -29.29
C SER A 222 -18.57 3.46 -28.82
N ARG A 223 -17.38 3.78 -28.32
CA ARG A 223 -17.04 5.07 -27.70
C ARG A 223 -15.98 5.87 -28.47
N ASP A 224 -15.48 5.33 -29.60
CA ASP A 224 -14.38 5.92 -30.39
C ASP A 224 -13.11 6.23 -29.55
N LEU A 225 -12.82 5.36 -28.58
CA LEU A 225 -11.62 5.47 -27.75
C LEU A 225 -10.42 4.86 -28.48
N LYS A 226 -9.22 5.44 -28.28
CA LYS A 226 -8.04 5.08 -29.09
C LYS A 226 -7.03 4.13 -28.43
N LEU A 227 -6.97 4.05 -27.10
CA LEU A 227 -5.84 3.38 -26.42
C LEU A 227 -6.18 2.70 -25.09
N SER A 228 -7.09 3.25 -24.30
CA SER A 228 -7.41 2.67 -22.99
C SER A 228 -8.88 2.87 -22.63
N LEU A 229 -9.43 1.93 -21.86
CA LEU A 229 -10.80 1.97 -21.39
C LEU A 229 -10.81 2.30 -19.90
N ARG A 230 -11.16 3.56 -19.60
CA ARG A 230 -11.46 4.00 -18.24
C ARG A 230 -12.94 3.73 -17.95
N LEU A 231 -13.20 3.09 -16.82
CA LEU A 231 -14.54 2.70 -16.37
C LEU A 231 -14.78 3.24 -14.97
N ASP A 232 -15.79 4.10 -14.83
CA ASP A 232 -16.34 4.42 -13.50
C ASP A 232 -17.12 3.24 -12.90
N SER A 233 -17.70 3.41 -11.72
CA SER A 233 -18.45 2.34 -11.05
C SER A 233 -19.64 1.81 -11.85
N ASN A 234 -20.40 2.68 -12.53
CA ASN A 234 -21.56 2.27 -13.31
C ASN A 234 -21.12 1.56 -14.59
N GLU A 235 -20.13 2.11 -15.29
CA GLU A 235 -19.59 1.55 -16.52
C GLU A 235 -18.90 0.21 -16.27
N LEU A 236 -18.20 0.06 -15.15
CA LEU A 236 -17.61 -1.19 -14.71
C LEU A 236 -18.68 -2.26 -14.48
N LYS A 237 -19.80 -1.89 -13.87
CA LYS A 237 -20.93 -2.81 -13.65
C LYS A 237 -21.53 -3.25 -14.99
N GLU A 238 -21.67 -2.34 -15.95
CA GLU A 238 -22.12 -2.67 -17.30
C GLU A 238 -21.14 -3.59 -18.02
N PHE A 239 -19.85 -3.30 -17.94
CA PHE A 239 -18.77 -4.11 -18.51
C PHE A 239 -18.84 -5.55 -17.98
N ILE A 240 -18.84 -5.72 -16.66
CA ILE A 240 -18.88 -7.04 -16.01
C ILE A 240 -20.15 -7.82 -16.41
N ASN A 241 -21.31 -7.15 -16.40
CA ASN A 241 -22.58 -7.79 -16.80
C ASN A 241 -22.58 -8.20 -18.26
N TYR A 242 -21.98 -7.41 -19.14
CA TYR A 242 -21.88 -7.74 -20.56
C TYR A 242 -20.95 -8.94 -20.79
N THR A 243 -19.80 -8.98 -20.12
CA THR A 243 -18.86 -10.10 -20.19
C THR A 243 -19.51 -11.39 -19.67
N LYS A 244 -20.19 -11.35 -18.51
CA LYS A 244 -20.83 -12.53 -17.91
C LYS A 244 -21.95 -13.14 -18.76
N LYS A 245 -22.70 -12.32 -19.51
CA LYS A 245 -23.75 -12.82 -20.43
C LYS A 245 -23.22 -13.63 -21.62
N LYS A 246 -21.90 -13.58 -21.86
CA LYS A 246 -21.23 -14.29 -22.95
C LYS A 246 -20.46 -15.53 -22.49
N LEU A 247 -20.35 -15.75 -21.18
CA LEU A 247 -19.86 -17.00 -20.59
C LEU A 247 -20.99 -18.03 -20.63
#